data_AF-A0A3P7IJV4-F1
#
_entry.id   AF-A0A3P7IJV4-F1
#
_cell.length_a   1.000
_cell.length_b   1.000
_cell.length_c   1.000
_cell.angle_alpha   90.00
_cell.angle_beta   90.00
_cell.angle_gamma   90.00
#
_symmetry.space_group_name_H-M   'P 1'
#
loop_
_entity.id
_entity.type
_entity.pdbx_description
1 polymer ?
#
loop_
_entity_poly.entity_id
_entity_poly.type
_entity_poly.pdbx_seq_one_letter_code
_entity_poly.pdbx_strand_id
1 'polypeptide(L)'
;MLMEMNTDNVREASVVYSAWSVADDLILYGDQVWGRPTSLIPTSSGKVVYTHYTHMQTKENTAADQYTMVVKKTLPSSNSIAEASVNLHSL
;
A
#
# COMPACT_ATOMS: atom_id res chain seq x y z
N MET A 1 -4.46 7.42 -22.99
CA MET A 1 -5.48 6.43 -22.56
C MET A 1 -4.91 5.52 -21.46
N LEU A 2 -5.76 4.83 -20.68
CA LEU A 2 -5.34 3.99 -19.54
C LEU A 2 -4.20 3.00 -19.86
N MET A 3 -4.21 2.41 -21.05
CA MET A 3 -3.16 1.47 -21.47
C MET A 3 -1.80 2.15 -21.64
N GLU A 4 -1.76 3.38 -22.15
CA GLU A 4 -0.52 4.15 -22.30
C GLU A 4 0.08 4.46 -20.93
N MET A 5 -0.75 4.88 -19.95
CA MET A 5 -0.32 5.13 -18.57
C MET A 5 0.23 3.86 -17.89
N ASN A 6 -0.39 2.70 -18.13
CA ASN A 6 0.06 1.44 -17.56
C ASN A 6 1.37 0.92 -18.17
N THR A 7 1.75 1.40 -19.35
CA THR A 7 3.00 1.06 -20.03
C THR A 7 4.05 2.16 -19.95
N ASP A 8 3.70 3.30 -19.35
CA ASP A 8 4.61 4.42 -19.19
C ASP A 8 5.69 4.07 -18.16
N ASN A 9 6.94 4.32 -18.54
CA ASN A 9 8.11 4.10 -17.70
C ASN A 9 8.69 5.41 -17.13
N VAL A 10 8.01 6.54 -17.37
CA VAL A 10 8.35 7.82 -16.74
C VAL A 10 8.07 7.71 -15.25
N ARG A 11 9.12 7.85 -14.45
CA ARG A 11 9.02 7.84 -12.99
C ARG A 11 8.68 9.24 -12.50
N GLU A 12 7.63 9.37 -11.71
CA GLU A 12 7.23 10.65 -11.10
C GLU A 12 8.26 11.15 -10.07
N ALA A 13 9.04 10.25 -9.48
CA ALA A 13 10.06 10.56 -8.49
C ALA A 13 11.25 9.58 -8.54
N SER A 14 12.34 9.95 -7.85
CA SER A 14 13.52 9.07 -7.68
C SER A 14 13.18 7.74 -6.99
N VAL A 15 12.20 7.77 -6.07
CA VAL A 15 11.69 6.61 -5.34
C VAL A 15 10.17 6.71 -5.30
N VAL A 16 9.49 5.63 -5.69
CA VAL A 16 8.04 5.51 -5.69
C VAL A 16 7.68 4.26 -4.87
N TYR A 17 6.68 4.36 -3.99
CA TYR A 17 6.17 3.21 -3.25
C TYR A 17 4.67 3.06 -3.49
N SER A 18 4.19 1.82 -3.52
CA SER A 18 2.77 1.51 -3.61
C SER A 18 2.33 0.75 -2.37
N ALA A 19 1.23 1.15 -1.74
CA ALA A 19 0.73 0.47 -0.55
C ALA A 19 -0.80 0.41 -0.60
N TRP A 20 -1.36 -0.76 -0.32
CA TRP A 20 -2.81 -0.99 -0.34
C TRP A 20 -3.19 -2.16 0.56
N SER A 21 -4.50 -2.30 0.82
CA SER A 21 -5.04 -3.48 1.51
C SER A 21 -5.81 -4.38 0.57
N VAL A 22 -5.75 -5.69 0.83
CA VAL A 22 -6.58 -6.70 0.17
C VAL A 22 -7.94 -6.84 0.86
N ALA A 23 -8.03 -6.53 2.16
CA ALA A 23 -9.27 -6.54 2.93
C ALA A 23 -10.03 -5.20 2.82
N ASP A 24 -9.77 -4.46 1.75
CA ASP A 24 -10.36 -3.15 1.48
C ASP A 24 -11.87 -3.27 1.23
N ASP A 25 -12.64 -2.48 1.98
CA ASP A 25 -14.09 -2.44 1.97
C ASP A 25 -14.68 -1.42 0.98
N LEU A 26 -13.84 -0.58 0.37
CA LEU A 26 -14.22 0.41 -0.64
C LEU A 26 -13.70 0.02 -2.03
N ILE A 27 -12.41 -0.26 -2.13
CA ILE A 27 -11.76 -0.82 -3.31
C ILE A 27 -11.92 -2.34 -3.25
N LEU A 28 -13.14 -2.77 -3.58
CA LEU A 28 -13.60 -4.16 -3.56
C LEU A 28 -12.74 -5.08 -4.46
N TYR A 29 -13.00 -6.39 -4.38
CA TYR A 29 -12.33 -7.42 -5.19
C TYR A 29 -10.82 -7.51 -4.95
N GLY A 30 -10.37 -7.13 -3.74
CA GLY A 30 -8.97 -7.24 -3.33
C GLY A 30 -8.02 -6.37 -4.13
N ASP A 31 -8.46 -5.15 -4.48
CA ASP A 31 -7.72 -4.18 -5.29
C ASP A 31 -7.48 -4.63 -6.75
N GLN A 32 -8.22 -5.59 -7.30
CA GLN A 32 -7.93 -6.14 -8.64
C GLN A 32 -8.88 -5.69 -9.75
N VAL A 33 -8.28 -5.34 -10.90
CA VAL A 33 -8.98 -5.17 -12.18
C VAL A 33 -8.20 -5.92 -13.27
N TRP A 34 -8.88 -6.82 -13.99
CA TRP A 34 -8.28 -7.68 -15.03
C TRP A 34 -7.00 -8.41 -14.59
N GLY A 35 -7.00 -8.90 -13.34
CA GLY A 35 -5.88 -9.65 -12.75
C GLY A 35 -4.69 -8.79 -12.34
N ARG A 36 -4.84 -7.45 -12.28
CA ARG A 36 -3.79 -6.51 -11.88
C ARG A 36 -4.23 -5.67 -10.68
N PRO A 37 -3.34 -5.40 -9.70
CA PRO A 37 -3.65 -4.47 -8.62
C PRO A 37 -3.83 -3.06 -9.15
N THR A 38 -4.91 -2.37 -8.77
CA THR A 38 -5.20 -1.01 -9.23
C THR A 38 -4.43 0.05 -8.46
N SER A 39 -3.98 -0.27 -7.23
CA SER A 39 -3.17 0.64 -6.42
C SER A 39 -1.67 0.53 -6.71
N LEU A 40 -1.27 -0.38 -7.61
CA LEU A 40 0.12 -0.51 -8.03
C LEU A 40 0.48 0.56 -9.07
N ILE A 41 1.34 1.48 -8.66
CA ILE A 41 1.86 2.54 -9.54
C ILE A 41 2.88 1.91 -10.51
N PRO A 42 2.75 2.14 -11.83
CA PRO A 42 3.80 1.77 -12.79
C PRO A 42 5.15 2.36 -12.35
N THR A 43 6.23 1.56 -12.40
CA THR A 43 7.60 1.94 -11.96
C THR A 43 7.86 2.06 -10.45
N SER A 44 6.93 1.58 -9.62
CA SER A 44 7.12 1.53 -8.15
C SER A 44 8.42 0.81 -7.75
N SER A 45 9.22 1.45 -6.90
CA SER A 45 10.45 0.88 -6.30
C SER A 45 10.15 -0.24 -5.30
N GLY A 46 8.93 -0.31 -4.78
CA GLY A 46 8.55 -1.31 -3.79
C GLY A 46 7.07 -1.22 -3.43
N LYS A 47 6.54 -2.32 -2.90
CA LYS A 47 5.14 -2.38 -2.48
C LYS A 47 4.92 -2.97 -1.10
N VAL A 48 3.86 -2.54 -0.45
CA VAL A 48 3.35 -3.11 0.81
C VAL A 48 1.90 -3.50 0.60
N VAL A 49 1.54 -4.71 1.00
CA VAL A 49 0.18 -5.24 0.87
C VAL A 49 -0.31 -5.65 2.25
N TYR A 50 -1.32 -4.96 2.75
CA TYR A 50 -1.91 -5.23 4.05
C TYR A 50 -3.06 -6.23 3.89
N THR A 51 -3.16 -7.20 4.80
CA THR A 51 -4.20 -8.26 4.73
C THR A 51 -5.35 -8.04 5.71
N HIS A 52 -5.20 -7.13 6.68
CA HIS A 52 -6.10 -7.01 7.82
C HIS A 52 -6.67 -5.60 8.02
N TYR A 53 -6.45 -4.67 7.09
CA TYR A 53 -6.97 -3.30 7.19
C TYR A 53 -8.12 -3.05 6.24
N THR A 54 -9.15 -2.37 6.71
CA THR A 54 -10.12 -1.72 5.83
C THR A 54 -9.46 -0.58 5.05
N HIS A 55 -10.17 0.02 4.09
CA HIS A 55 -9.65 1.13 3.29
C HIS A 55 -9.09 2.25 4.18
N MET A 56 -9.90 2.67 5.16
CA MET A 56 -9.55 3.78 6.04
C MET A 56 -8.45 3.41 7.03
N GLN A 57 -8.49 2.20 7.59
CA GLN A 57 -7.44 1.70 8.49
C GLN A 57 -6.08 1.62 7.78
N THR A 58 -6.07 1.30 6.49
CA THR A 58 -4.83 1.26 5.69
C THR A 58 -4.15 2.61 5.69
N LYS A 59 -4.92 3.69 5.67
CA LYS A 59 -4.39 5.06 5.73
C LYS A 59 -4.01 5.45 7.16
N GLU A 60 -4.89 5.18 8.11
CA GLU A 60 -4.80 5.73 9.48
C GLU A 60 -3.80 4.97 10.35
N ASN A 61 -3.68 3.65 10.19
CA ASN A 61 -2.87 2.80 11.07
C ASN A 61 -1.45 2.54 10.55
N THR A 62 -1.10 3.01 9.35
CA THR A 62 0.20 2.72 8.71
C THR A 62 1.13 3.94 8.68
N ALA A 63 0.89 4.95 9.52
CA ALA A 63 1.69 6.17 9.55
C ALA A 63 3.20 5.91 9.75
N ALA A 64 3.56 4.91 10.57
CA ALA A 64 4.95 4.52 10.79
C ALA A 64 5.60 3.90 9.53
N ASP A 65 4.84 3.11 8.78
CA ASP A 65 5.28 2.51 7.52
C ASP A 65 5.44 3.61 6.44
N GLN A 66 4.48 4.54 6.36
CA GLN A 66 4.54 5.71 5.49
C GLN A 66 5.79 6.57 5.80
N TYR A 67 6.07 6.83 7.07
CA TYR A 67 7.27 7.55 7.49
C TYR A 67 8.55 6.83 7.06
N THR A 68 8.61 5.50 7.23
CA THR A 68 9.76 4.68 6.82
C THR A 68 9.97 4.76 5.30
N MET A 69 8.90 4.67 4.51
CA MET A 69 8.97 4.79 3.06
C MET A 69 9.41 6.19 2.61
N VAL A 70 8.87 7.25 3.19
CA VAL A 70 9.16 8.63 2.77
C VAL A 70 10.54 9.10 3.25
N VAL A 71 10.84 8.91 4.54
CA VAL A 71 12.05 9.48 5.17
C VAL A 71 13.25 8.56 5.00
N LYS A 72 13.08 7.26 5.29
CA LYS A 72 14.18 6.29 5.22
C LYS A 72 14.36 5.71 3.82
N LYS A 73 13.39 5.91 2.91
CA LYS A 73 13.42 5.38 1.54
C LYS A 73 13.67 3.87 1.52
N THR A 74 12.98 3.16 2.41
CA THR A 74 13.04 1.70 2.55
C THR A 74 11.64 1.15 2.78
N LEU A 75 11.45 -0.14 2.51
CA LEU A 75 10.19 -0.82 2.85
C LEU A 75 10.14 -1.11 4.36
N PRO A 76 8.95 -1.02 4.97
CA PRO A 76 8.76 -1.44 6.35
C PRO A 76 9.07 -2.94 6.53
N SER A 77 9.59 -3.31 7.70
CA SER A 77 9.89 -4.71 8.03
C SER A 77 8.61 -5.51 8.25
N SER A 78 8.60 -6.79 7.85
CA SER A 78 7.43 -7.69 7.89
C SER A 78 6.72 -7.84 9.24
N ASN A 79 7.34 -7.41 10.33
CA ASN A 79 6.71 -7.42 11.67
C ASN A 79 5.64 -6.33 11.84
N SER A 80 5.64 -5.24 11.05
CA SER A 80 4.62 -4.16 11.18
C SER A 80 3.26 -4.51 10.57
N ILE A 81 3.19 -5.59 9.78
CA ILE A 81 1.96 -6.05 9.10
C ILE A 81 1.02 -6.77 10.09
N ALA A 82 1.50 -7.13 11.29
CA ALA A 82 0.77 -7.91 12.29
C ALA A 82 0.32 -7.13 13.54
N GLU A 83 0.82 -5.91 13.81
CA GLU A 83 0.70 -5.29 15.14
C GLU A 83 -0.55 -4.44 15.39
N ALA A 84 -1.30 -4.02 14.36
CA ALA A 84 -2.49 -3.19 14.60
C ALA A 84 -3.74 -3.96 15.02
N SER A 85 -3.67 -5.29 15.13
CA SER A 85 -4.75 -6.10 15.72
C SER A 85 -4.64 -6.27 17.25
N VAL A 86 -3.61 -5.69 17.90
CA VAL A 86 -3.33 -5.96 19.33
C VAL A 86 -3.83 -4.86 20.28
N ASN A 87 -4.12 -3.63 19.83
CA ASN A 87 -4.38 -2.49 20.73
C ASN A 87 -5.84 -2.04 20.84
N LEU A 88 -6.79 -2.95 21.10
CA LEU A 88 -8.17 -2.56 21.48
C LEU A 88 -8.66 -3.08 22.85
N HIS A 89 -7.79 -3.64 23.70
CA HIS A 89 -8.19 -4.16 25.03
C HIS A 89 -7.27 -3.75 26.18
N SER A 90 -6.87 -2.48 26.25
CA SER A 90 -6.37 -1.90 27.50
C SER A 90 -6.66 -0.40 27.57
N LEU A 91 -7.85 -0.06 28.05
CA LEU A 91 -8.15 0.90 29.12
C LEU A 91 -9.66 0.86 29.41
#